data_AF-A0A9D1T0F1-F1
#
_entry.id   AF-A0A9D1T0F1-F1
#
_cell.length_a   1.000
_cell.length_b   1.000
_cell.length_c   1.000
_cell.angle_alpha   90.00
_cell.angle_beta   90.00
_cell.angle_gamma   90.00
#
_symmetry.space_group_name_H-M   'P 1'
#
loop_
_entity.id
_entity.type
_entity.pdbx_description
1 polymer ?
#
loop_
_entity_poly.entity_id
_entity_poly.type
_entity_poly.pdbx_seq_one_letter_code
_entity_poly.pdbx_strand_id
1 'polypeptide(L)' 'MAEKKAKSKLLMYKGKPLVRQGNVIFYGNPGDKYIVSFVLDNFEKVGDTDVAGHVVIQLQQN' A
#
# COMPACT_ATOMS: atom_id res chain seq x y z
N MET A 1 -2.08 28.34 8.58
CA MET A 1 -3.28 27.57 8.19
C MET A 1 -2.87 26.10 8.09
N ALA A 2 -2.84 25.39 9.23
CA ALA A 2 -2.45 23.99 9.28
C ALA A 2 -3.72 23.14 9.24
N GLU A 3 -4.12 22.72 8.04
CA GLU A 3 -5.27 21.85 7.86
C GLU A 3 -4.98 20.48 8.49
N LYS A 4 -5.65 20.23 9.61
CA LYS A 4 -5.83 18.91 10.21
C LYS A 4 -6.47 17.99 9.16
N LYS A 5 -5.65 17.33 8.34
CA LYS A 5 -6.13 16.20 7.55
C LYS A 5 -6.57 15.12 8.53
N ALA A 6 -7.88 14.85 8.50
CA ALA A 6 -8.52 13.79 9.23
C ALA A 6 -7.63 12.54 9.19
N LYS A 7 -7.27 12.01 10.37
CA LYS A 7 -6.63 10.71 10.51
C LYS A 7 -7.65 9.65 10.04
N SER A 8 -7.83 9.50 8.74
CA SER A 8 -8.31 8.26 8.14
C SER A 8 -7.45 7.19 8.78
N LYS A 9 -8.04 6.29 9.58
CA LYS A 9 -7.31 5.20 10.23
C LYS A 9 -6.48 4.51 9.15
N LEU A 10 -5.17 4.81 9.12
CA LEU A 10 -4.25 4.17 8.20
C LEU A 10 -4.40 2.67 8.44
N LEU A 11 -4.56 1.92 7.36
CA LEU A 11 -4.72 0.48 7.50
C LEU A 11 -3.41 -0.04 8.11
N MET A 12 -3.49 -0.77 9.22
CA MET A 12 -2.30 -1.28 9.90
C MET A 12 -2.26 -2.79 9.78
N TYR A 13 -1.10 -3.33 9.41
CA TYR A 13 -0.87 -4.77 9.37
C TYR A 13 0.40 -5.11 10.17
N LYS A 14 0.25 -5.97 11.17
CA LYS A 14 1.33 -6.34 12.10
C LYS A 14 2.07 -5.12 12.70
N GLY A 15 1.32 -4.08 13.06
CA GLY A 15 1.86 -2.86 13.67
C GLY A 15 2.59 -1.91 12.72
N LYS A 16 2.58 -2.16 11.41
CA LYS A 16 3.12 -1.26 10.39
C LYS A 16 2.00 -0.69 9.51
N PRO A 17 2.11 0.57 9.05
CA PRO A 17 1.12 1.16 8.17
C PRO A 17 1.18 0.51 6.78
N LEU A 18 0.00 0.28 6.24
CA LEU A 18 -0.27 -0.21 4.91
C LEU A 18 -1.07 0.87 4.18
N VAL A 19 -0.44 1.50 3.20
CA VAL A 19 -1.00 2.65 2.49
C VAL A 19 -1.12 2.30 1.03
N ARG A 20 -2.33 2.43 0.47
CA ARG A 20 -2.56 2.22 -0.95
C ARG A 20 -2.62 3.55 -1.69
N GLN A 21 -1.85 3.65 -2.77
CA GLN A 21 -1.90 4.76 -3.72
C GLN A 21 -2.04 4.19 -5.13
N GLY A 22 -3.26 4.21 -5.66
CA GLY A 22 -3.58 3.67 -6.98
C GLY A 22 -3.35 2.16 -7.07
N ASN A 23 -2.42 1.76 -7.93
CA ASN A 23 -1.98 0.37 -8.13
C ASN A 23 -0.78 -0.02 -7.26
N VAL A 24 -0.23 0.89 -6.44
CA VAL A 24 0.89 0.58 -5.55
C VAL A 24 0.41 0.56 -4.10
N ILE A 25 0.81 -0.44 -3.34
CA ILE A 25 0.60 -0.53 -1.90
C ILE A 25 1.96 -0.43 -1.22
N PHE A 26 2.11 0.53 -0.32
CA PHE A 26 3.29 0.71 0.50
C PHE A 26 3.07 0.09 1.88
N TYR A 27 4.02 -0.72 2.30
CA TYR A 27 4.05 -1.36 3.61
C TYR A 27 5.35 -1.01 4.33
N GLY A 28 5.24 -0.31 5.45
CA GLY A 28 6.40 0.09 6.24
C GLY A 28 6.27 1.49 6.79
N ASN A 29 7.08 1.80 7.79
CA ASN A 29 7.11 3.15 8.34
C ASN A 29 8.00 4.05 7.47
N PRO A 30 7.64 5.32 7.26
CA PRO A 30 8.50 6.26 6.54
C PRO A 30 9.84 6.53 7.24
N GLY A 31 9.99 6.15 8.50
CA GLY A 31 11.26 6.22 9.25
C GLY A 31 12.11 4.94 9.20
N ASP A 32 11.60 3.84 8.62
CA ASP A 32 12.37 2.61 8.49
C ASP A 32 13.34 2.73 7.30
N LYS A 33 14.53 2.12 7.40
CA LYS A 33 15.53 2.12 6.30
C LYS A 33 14.99 1.46 5.02
N TYR A 34 14.08 0.50 5.19
CA TYR A 34 13.48 -0.23 4.08
C TYR A 34 11.95 -0.19 4.19
N ILE A 35 11.31 0.04 3.04
CA ILE A 35 9.87 -0.08 2.85
C ILE A 35 9.59 -1.12 1.78
N VAL A 36 8.44 -1.79 1.88
CA VAL A 36 8.01 -2.76 0.86
C VAL A 36 6.94 -2.09 0.01
N SER A 37 7.10 -2.13 -1.31
CA SER A 37 6.06 -1.74 -2.25
C SER A 37 5.51 -2.96 -2.99
N PHE A 38 4.20 -3.00 -3.14
CA PHE A 38 3.47 -4.00 -3.88
C PHE A 38 2.86 -3.29 -5.09
N VAL A 39 3.40 -3.53 -6.28
CA VAL A 39 2.90 -2.97 -7.52
C VAL A 39 1.95 -3.99 -8.14
N LEU A 40 0.70 -3.59 -8.30
CA LEU A 40 -0.35 -4.38 -8.93
C LEU A 40 -0.21 -4.17 -10.45
N ASP A 41 0.14 -5.24 -11.14
CA ASP A 41 0.48 -5.22 -12.57
C ASP A 41 -0.71 -5.63 -13.44
N ASN A 42 -1.53 -6.57 -12.97
CA ASN A 42 -2.75 -7.00 -13.64
C ASN A 42 -3.92 -7.17 -12.67
N PHE A 43 -5.13 -6.90 -13.16
CA PHE A 43 -6.38 -7.10 -12.45
C PHE A 43 -7.28 -8.05 -13.26
N GLU A 44 -7.73 -9.11 -12.63
CA GLU A 44 -8.67 -10.07 -13.19
C GLU A 44 -10.01 -9.94 -12.48
N LYS A 45 -11.09 -9.90 -13.26
CA LYS A 45 -12.43 -9.78 -12.72
C LYS A 45 -12.94 -11.18 -12.34
N VAL A 46 -13.03 -11.44 -11.04
CA VAL A 46 -13.57 -12.70 -10.50
C VAL A 46 -14.96 -12.42 -9.95
N GLY A 47 -15.98 -12.77 -10.74
CA GLY A 47 -17.37 -12.40 -10.45
C GLY A 47 -17.57 -10.89 -10.55
N ASP A 48 -18.00 -10.28 -9.44
CA ASP A 48 -18.22 -8.83 -9.32
C ASP A 48 -17.03 -8.06 -8.71
N THR A 49 -15.91 -8.74 -8.44
CA THR A 49 -14.73 -8.13 -7.78
C THR A 49 -13.50 -8.15 -8.68
N ASP A 50 -12.82 -7.02 -8.79
CA ASP A 50 -11.51 -6.93 -9.44
C ASP A 50 -10.41 -7.40 -8.47
N VAL A 51 -9.84 -8.55 -8.77
CA VAL A 51 -8.78 -9.20 -7.99
C VAL A 51 -7.45 -9.00 -8.70
N ALA A 52 -6.40 -8.64 -7.97
CA ALA A 52 -5.08 -8.51 -8.57
C ALA A 52 -4.50 -9.89 -8.94
N GLY A 53 -4.23 -10.12 -10.23
CA GLY A 53 -3.71 -11.39 -10.74
C GLY A 53 -2.18 -11.47 -10.66
N HIS A 54 -1.49 -10.35 -10.90
CA HIS A 54 -0.03 -10.28 -10.81
C HIS A 54 0.40 -9.11 -9.92
N VAL A 55 1.22 -9.41 -8.91
CA VAL A 55 1.69 -8.45 -7.92
C VAL A 55 3.21 -8.56 -7.82
N VAL A 56 3.90 -7.47 -8.15
CA VAL A 56 5.35 -7.36 -8.01
C VAL A 56 5.67 -6.79 -6.64
N ILE A 57 6.46 -7.52 -5.86
CA ILE A 57 6.87 -7.10 -4.51
C ILE A 57 8.31 -6.63 -4.58
N GLN A 58 8.57 -5.40 -4.14
CA GLN A 58 9.90 -4.80 -4.12
C GLN A 58 10.24 -4.30 -2.73
N LEU A 59 11.46 -4.61 -2.27
CA LEU A 59 12.04 -3.97 -1.10
C LEU A 59 12.79 -2.73 -1.58
N GLN A 60 12.34 -1.56 -1.15
CA GLN A 60 12.96 -0.28 -1.48
C GLN A 60 13.70 0.24 -0.25
N GLN A 61 14.89 0.77 -0.46
CA GLN A 61 15.59 1.53 0.56
C GLN A 61 15.14 2.99 0.45
N ASN A 62 14.88 3.63 1.58
CA ASN A 62 14.62 5.08 1.64
C ASN A 62 15.84 5.90 1.24
#